data_AF-A0A353Y3A5-F1
#
_entry.id   AF-A0A353Y3A5-F1
#
_cell.length_a   1.000
_cell.length_b   1.000
_cell.length_c   1.000
_cell.angle_alpha   90.00
_cell.angle_beta   90.00
_cell.angle_gamma   90.00
#
_symmetry.space_group_name_H-M   'P 1'
#
loop_
_entity.id
_entity.type
_entity.pdbx_description
1 polymer ?
#
loop_
_entity_poly.entity_id
_entity_poly.type
_entity_poly.pdbx_seq_one_letter_code
_entity_poly.pdbx_strand_id
1 'polypeptide(L)' 'MVENPGDSGYIAGEQVERSEMLNTNDALRKDGKIPATYTNLLLGITKASLSTDSFISAASFQETT' A
#
# COMPACT_ATOMS: atom_id res chain seq x y z
N MET A 1 0.37 -4.37 4.67
CA MET A 1 0.95 -3.57 5.77
C MET A 1 2.36 -4.07 6.00
N VAL A 2 3.33 -3.17 6.04
CA VAL A 2 4.74 -3.51 6.27
C VAL A 2 4.89 -3.93 7.73
N GLU A 3 5.37 -5.13 7.95
CA GLU A 3 5.64 -5.65 9.30
C GLU A 3 7.10 -5.37 9.68
N ASN A 4 8.01 -5.64 8.75
CA ASN A 4 9.42 -5.30 8.91
C ASN A 4 9.95 -4.72 7.58
N PRO A 5 10.49 -3.49 7.58
CA PRO A 5 10.98 -2.87 6.36
C PRO A 5 12.27 -3.50 5.81
N GLY A 6 13.03 -4.28 6.60
CA GLY A 6 14.31 -4.83 6.13
C GLY A 6 15.26 -3.73 5.62
N ASP A 7 15.82 -3.92 4.43
CA ASP A 7 16.64 -2.94 3.71
C ASP A 7 15.82 -2.04 2.75
N SER A 8 14.48 -2.12 2.80
CA SER A 8 13.61 -1.23 2.03
C SER A 8 13.53 0.16 2.64
N GLY A 9 13.07 1.13 1.85
CA GLY A 9 12.78 2.49 2.33
C GLY A 9 11.45 2.64 3.06
N TYR A 10 10.74 1.54 3.35
CA TYR A 10 9.42 1.59 3.96
C TYR A 10 9.47 1.81 5.47
N ILE A 11 8.34 2.24 6.03
CA ILE A 11 8.17 2.40 7.47
C ILE A 11 7.35 1.21 8.01
N ALA A 12 7.74 0.68 9.17
CA ALA A 12 6.95 -0.35 9.85
C ALA A 12 5.54 0.17 10.15
N GLY A 13 4.53 -0.60 9.78
CA GLY A 13 3.12 -0.23 9.90
C GLY A 13 2.54 0.54 8.71
N GLU A 14 3.36 0.87 7.72
CA GLU A 14 2.88 1.52 6.49
C GLU A 14 1.99 0.59 5.65
N GLN A 15 0.96 1.15 5.05
CA GLN A 15 0.08 0.43 4.13
C GLN A 15 0.53 0.71 2.70
N VAL A 16 1.21 -0.27 2.12
CA VAL A 16 1.70 -0.26 0.75
C VAL A 16 0.86 -1.21 -0.11
N GLU A 17 0.66 -0.85 -1.37
CA GLU A 17 -0.02 -1.73 -2.32
C GLU A 17 0.77 -3.03 -2.52
N ARG A 18 0.06 -4.16 -2.67
CA ARG A 18 0.70 -5.47 -2.86
C ARG A 18 1.64 -5.47 -4.07
N SER A 19 1.26 -4.85 -5.18
CA SER A 19 2.06 -4.83 -6.41
C SER A 19 3.38 -4.07 -6.20
N GLU A 20 3.32 -2.90 -5.57
CA GLU A 20 4.49 -2.07 -5.27
C GLU A 20 5.45 -2.75 -4.28
N MET A 21 4.90 -3.38 -3.24
CA MET A 21 5.70 -4.13 -2.28
C MET A 21 6.40 -5.34 -2.92
N LEU A 22 5.73 -6.03 -3.85
CA LEU A 22 6.35 -7.12 -4.61
C LEU A 22 7.48 -6.63 -5.51
N ASN A 23 7.28 -5.53 -6.24
CA ASN A 23 8.31 -4.93 -7.10
C ASN A 23 9.55 -4.50 -6.30
N THR A 24 9.32 -3.85 -5.15
CA THR A 24 10.42 -3.40 -4.28
C THR A 24 11.20 -4.58 -3.73
N ASN A 25 10.51 -5.62 -3.27
CA ASN A 25 11.16 -6.83 -2.77
C ASN A 25 11.92 -7.59 -3.86
N ASP A 26 11.42 -7.59 -5.10
CA ASP A 26 12.15 -8.16 -6.24
C ASP A 26 13.46 -7.42 -6.52
N ALA A 27 13.40 -6.08 -6.50
CA ALA A 27 14.59 -5.23 -6.65
C ALA A 27 15.61 -5.47 -5.52
N LEU A 28 15.16 -5.52 -4.27
CA LEU A 28 16.03 -5.79 -3.11
C LEU A 28 16.68 -7.17 -3.19
N ARG A 29 15.94 -8.20 -3.62
CA ARG A 29 16.50 -9.55 -3.83
C ARG A 29 17.57 -9.57 -4.92
N LYS A 30 17.36 -8.85 -6.02
CA LYS A 30 18.36 -8.71 -7.09
C LYS A 30 19.64 -8.04 -6.61
N ASP A 31 19.52 -7.08 -5.70
CA ASP A 31 20.63 -6.36 -5.09
C ASP A 31 21.31 -7.16 -3.95
N GLY A 32 20.79 -8.35 -3.61
CA GLY A 32 21.28 -9.18 -2.50
C GLY A 32 20.95 -8.64 -1.11
N LYS A 33 19.99 -7.70 -1.02
CA LYS A 33 19.54 -7.07 0.22
C LYS A 33 18.40 -7.84 0.88
N ILE A 34 18.10 -7.48 2.12
CA ILE A 34 17.02 -8.10 2.90
C ILE A 34 15.67 -7.51 2.46
N PRO A 35 14.77 -8.30 1.84
CA PRO A 35 13.46 -7.82 1.43
C PRO A 35 12.58 -7.50 2.64
N ALA A 36 11.61 -6.61 2.45
CA ALA A 36 10.67 -6.22 3.49
C ALA A 36 9.60 -7.30 3.71
N THR A 37 9.28 -7.59 4.97
CA THR A 37 8.19 -8.47 5.38
C THR A 37 6.88 -7.70 5.49
N TYR A 38 5.78 -8.32 5.08
CA TYR A 38 4.47 -7.70 5.12
C TYR A 38 3.39 -8.70 5.52
N THR A 39 2.36 -8.17 6.16
CA THR A 39 1.13 -8.90 6.45
C THR A 39 0.04 -8.44 5.49
N ASN A 40 -0.66 -9.41 4.90
CA ASN A 40 -1.81 -9.17 4.05
C ASN A 40 -3.00 -8.77 4.92
N LEU A 41 -3.41 -7.51 4.81
CA LEU A 41 -4.63 -7.04 5.43
C LEU A 41 -5.79 -7.32 4.47
N LEU A 42 -6.63 -8.29 4.82
CA LEU A 42 -7.85 -8.55 4.06
C LEU A 42 -8.87 -7.48 4.44
N LEU A 43 -8.89 -6.39 3.66
CA LEU A 43 -9.93 -5.37 3.78
C LEU A 43 -11.23 -5.97 3.23
N GLY A 44 -12.27 -6.05 4.06
CA GLY A 44 -13.59 -6.51 3.61
C GLY A 44 -14.07 -5.72 2.39
N ILE A 45 -14.95 -6.31 1.58
CA ILE A 45 -15.41 -5.74 0.30
C ILE A 45 -15.81 -4.26 0.37
N THR A 46 -16.40 -3.82 1.48
CA THR A 46 -16.80 -2.43 1.71
C THR A 46 -15.62 -1.47 1.89
N LYS A 47 -14.53 -1.93 2.52
CA LYS A 47 -13.33 -1.12 2.82
C LYS A 47 -12.29 -1.17 1.68
N ALA A 48 -12.28 -2.24 0.89
CA ALA A 48 -11.48 -2.34 -0.33
C ALA A 48 -11.99 -1.39 -1.43
N SER A 49 -13.32 -1.23 -1.57
CA SER A 49 -13.91 -0.26 -2.50
C SER A 49 -13.53 1.18 -2.16
N LEU A 50 -13.68 1.58 -0.88
CA LEU A 50 -13.32 2.93 -0.40
C LEU A 50 -11.81 3.24 -0.52
N SER A 51 -10.96 2.22 -0.57
CA SER A 51 -9.51 2.41 -0.75
C SER A 51 -9.11 2.47 -2.23
N THR A 52 -10.05 2.17 -3.14
CA THR A 52 -9.88 2.25 -4.60
C THR A 52 -10.56 3.49 -5.20
N ASP A 53 -11.18 4.34 -4.37
CA ASP A 53 -11.67 5.65 -4.78
C ASP A 53 -10.48 6.62 -4.95
N SER A 54 -9.83 6.41 -6.09
CA SER A 54 -9.14 7.38 -6.91
C SER A 54 -9.77 8.77 -6.79
N PHE A 55 -8.94 9.80 -6.96
CA PHE A 55 -9.13 11.25 -6.81
C PHE A 55 -10.37 11.90 -7.49
N ILE A 56 -11.31 11.14 -8.04
CA ILE A 56 -12.52 11.58 -8.77
C ILE A 56 -13.81 11.53 -7.92
N SER A 57 -13.73 11.26 -6.61
CA SER A 57 -14.94 11.28 -5.75
C SER A 57 -15.04 12.52 -4.84
N ALA A 58 -14.03 13.41 -4.83
CA ALA A 58 -13.99 14.60 -3.96
C ALA A 58 -14.46 15.91 -4.63
N ALA A 59 -15.05 15.85 -5.84
CA ALA A 59 -15.53 17.02 -6.57
C ALA A 59 -17.06 17.09 -6.70
N SER A 60 -17.81 16.60 -5.70
CA SER A 60 -19.27 16.79 -5.65
C SER A 60 -19.72 17.26 -4.27
N PHE A 61 -18.95 18.14 -3.65
CA PHE A 61 -19.41 18.89 -2.49
C PHE A 61 -19.01 20.37 -2.62
N GLN A 62 -19.46 21.00 -3.70
CA GLN A 62 -19.71 22.43 -3.71
C GLN A 62 -21.14 22.68 -4.19
N GLU A 63 -21.93 23.14 -3.20
CA GLU A 63 -23.01 24.11 -3.33
C GLU A 63 -24.29 23.71 -4.09
N THR A 64 -25.28 23.24 -3.33
CA THR A 64 -26.63 23.80 -3.45
C THR A 64 -27.19 24.19 -2.08
N THR A 65 -27.47 25.49 -1.96
CA THR A 65 -28.19 26.26 -0.92
C THR A 65 -27.35 26.89 0.18
#